data_AF-A0A4Q5YT70-F1
#
_entry.id   AF-A0A4Q5YT70-F1
#
_cell.length_a   1.000
_cell.length_b   1.000
_cell.length_c   1.000
_cell.angle_alpha   90.00
_cell.angle_beta   90.00
_cell.angle_gamma   90.00
#
_symmetry.space_group_name_H-M   'P 1'
#
loop_
_entity.id
_entity.type
_entity.pdbx_description
1 polymer ?
#
loop_
_entity_poly.entity_id
_entity_poly.type
_entity_poly.pdbx_seq_one_letter_code
_entity_poly.pdbx_strand_id
1 'polypeptide(L)'
;GVDHQIAPGQRVIIHGKKGPVKAVFGWPAIHTRINTPEKEPAAKVENLFLDCGARNKKEIEDLGVKVGSVVTYRDGFDELAYDYYIGRAFDNRIGGFMIAEVARLLKEEKKKLPFGLYVVNAVQEEIGLRGAEMIARRIKPNVAIITDVTHDTNTPMINKMIEGDTSCGKGPSLSYGPAVHNKLLQFVEDVAEKAEIPVQLRTVSRSTGTDTDSFAYANDGCPSVLISIPLRYMHTTVEMLHRSDIENTIRLMYETVLTLTPKTNLSYFS
;
A
#
# COMPACT_ATOMS: atom_id res chain seq x y z
N GLY A 1 5.75 5.70 1.54
CA GLY A 1 6.79 6.65 1.99
C GLY A 1 6.68 6.89 3.48
N VAL A 2 7.56 7.71 4.07
CA VAL A 2 7.44 8.11 5.49
C VAL A 2 7.44 9.63 5.58
N ASP A 3 6.37 10.19 6.15
CA ASP A 3 6.32 11.62 6.44
C ASP A 3 7.25 11.98 7.61
N HIS A 4 8.25 12.81 7.32
CA HIS A 4 9.24 13.26 8.29
C HIS A 4 8.67 14.35 9.23
N GLN A 5 7.61 15.05 8.85
CA GLN A 5 7.04 16.14 9.65
C GLN A 5 6.36 15.63 10.92
N ILE A 6 5.79 14.42 10.87
CA ILE A 6 5.10 13.77 11.99
C ILE A 6 6.00 12.87 12.83
N ALA A 7 7.24 12.63 12.40
CA ALA A 7 8.18 11.77 13.10
C ALA A 7 8.51 12.25 14.52
N PRO A 8 8.75 13.56 14.80
CA PRO A 8 9.02 14.06 16.15
C PRO A 8 8.06 13.55 17.22
N GLY A 9 8.61 13.02 18.32
CA GLY A 9 7.84 12.50 19.46
C GLY A 9 7.30 11.08 19.27
N GLN A 10 7.44 10.48 18.09
CA GLN A 10 6.99 9.11 17.84
C GLN A 10 7.95 8.08 18.42
N ARG A 11 7.39 7.00 18.97
CA ARG A 11 8.15 5.85 19.46
C ARG A 11 8.54 4.96 18.28
N VAL A 12 9.75 4.40 18.33
CA VAL A 12 10.25 3.49 17.30
C VAL A 12 10.97 2.30 17.91
N ILE A 13 11.20 1.29 17.07
CA ILE A 13 12.11 0.18 17.32
C ILE A 13 13.22 0.25 16.27
N ILE A 14 14.47 0.28 16.73
CA ILE A 14 15.66 0.09 15.91
C ILE A 14 15.97 -1.40 15.90
N HIS A 15 16.08 -1.99 14.70
CA HIS A 15 16.36 -3.41 14.51
C HIS A 15 17.86 -3.67 14.58
N GLY A 16 18.38 -3.79 15.80
CA GLY A 16 19.80 -4.04 16.08
C GLY A 16 20.18 -5.52 15.94
N LYS A 17 21.47 -5.80 15.75
CA LYS A 17 22.03 -7.17 15.64
C LYS A 17 21.80 -8.04 16.88
N LYS A 18 21.68 -7.41 18.06
CA LYS A 18 21.46 -8.09 19.35
C LYS A 18 19.98 -8.14 19.74
N GLY A 19 19.08 -7.63 18.88
CA GLY A 19 17.65 -7.57 19.12
C GLY A 19 17.08 -6.15 18.94
N PRO A 20 15.76 -6.00 19.15
CA PRO A 20 15.07 -4.73 19.02
C PRO A 20 15.47 -3.75 20.13
N VAL A 21 15.80 -2.53 19.74
CA VAL A 21 16.17 -1.43 20.65
C VAL A 21 15.08 -0.37 20.60
N LYS A 22 14.50 -0.02 21.76
CA LYS A 22 13.48 1.03 21.86
C LYS A 22 14.14 2.39 21.70
N ALA A 23 13.52 3.27 20.91
CA ALA A 23 13.97 4.64 20.74
C ALA A 23 12.77 5.58 20.50
N VAL A 24 13.03 6.88 20.48
CA VAL A 24 12.08 7.93 20.16
C VAL A 24 12.70 8.88 19.14
N PHE A 25 11.90 9.41 18.22
CA PHE A 25 12.30 10.57 17.43
C PHE A 25 12.40 11.79 18.35
N GLY A 26 13.63 12.24 18.57
CA GLY A 26 13.92 13.38 19.43
C GLY A 26 13.54 14.69 18.77
N TRP A 27 13.08 15.65 19.57
CA TRP A 27 12.80 17.00 19.10
C TRP A 27 12.85 18.00 20.26
N PRO A 28 13.36 19.23 20.07
CA PRO A 28 13.41 20.22 21.14
C PRO A 28 12.02 20.52 21.73
N ALA A 29 11.95 20.69 23.05
CA ALA A 29 10.73 21.08 23.73
C ALA A 29 10.23 22.42 23.18
N ILE A 30 8.90 22.59 23.05
CA ILE A 30 8.32 23.77 22.39
C ILE A 30 8.79 25.09 23.01
N HIS A 31 8.92 25.15 24.34
CA HIS A 31 9.36 26.33 25.08
C HIS A 31 10.87 26.61 25.01
N THR A 32 11.68 25.72 24.42
CA THR A 32 13.12 25.96 24.17
C THR A 32 13.41 26.31 22.72
N ARG A 33 12.39 26.29 21.85
CA ARG A 33 12.55 26.67 20.44
C ARG A 33 12.64 28.18 20.33
N ILE A 34 13.20 28.65 19.22
CA ILE A 34 13.38 30.07 18.96
C ILE A 34 11.99 30.70 18.71
N ASN A 35 11.61 31.70 19.50
CA ASN A 35 10.30 32.37 19.45
C ASN A 35 10.02 33.24 18.20
N THR A 36 10.73 33.05 17.09
CA THR A 36 10.44 33.77 15.83
C THR A 36 9.88 32.77 14.81
N PRO A 37 8.66 32.97 14.29
CA PRO A 37 8.00 32.01 13.38
C PRO A 37 8.85 31.62 12.17
N GLU A 38 9.61 32.56 11.62
CA GLU A 38 10.49 32.36 10.46
C GLU A 38 11.76 31.54 10.78
N LYS A 39 12.07 31.35 12.07
CA LYS A 39 13.24 30.62 12.56
C LYS A 39 12.88 29.42 13.41
N GLU A 40 11.60 29.07 13.52
CA GLU A 40 11.23 27.82 14.16
C GLU A 40 11.83 26.66 13.36
N PRO A 41 12.57 25.74 14.01
CA PRO A 41 13.08 24.57 13.32
C PRO A 41 11.89 23.74 12.85
N ALA A 42 11.80 23.50 11.55
CA ALA A 42 10.90 22.52 10.96
C ALA A 42 11.59 21.15 10.98
N ALA A 43 10.81 20.09 11.22
CA ALA A 43 11.29 18.72 11.06
C ALA A 43 11.65 18.48 9.60
N LYS A 44 12.86 18.00 9.36
CA LYS A 44 13.41 17.64 8.05
C LYS A 44 14.30 16.42 8.20
N VAL A 45 14.47 15.64 7.14
CA VAL A 45 15.26 14.40 7.20
C VAL A 45 16.67 14.63 7.74
N GLU A 46 17.30 15.75 7.39
CA GLU A 46 18.66 16.11 7.82
C GLU A 46 18.79 16.49 9.30
N ASN A 47 17.69 16.82 9.99
CA ASN A 47 17.72 17.23 11.40
C ASN A 47 16.95 16.29 12.34
N LEU A 48 16.34 15.24 11.81
CA LEU A 48 15.75 14.16 12.61
C LEU A 48 16.83 13.26 13.19
N PHE A 49 16.64 12.87 14.45
CA PHE A 49 17.50 11.91 15.13
C PHE A 49 16.67 11.00 16.03
N LEU A 50 17.22 9.82 16.30
CA LEU A 50 16.63 8.85 17.22
C LEU A 50 17.44 8.84 18.50
N ASP A 51 16.72 8.94 19.62
CA ASP A 51 17.30 8.79 20.95
C ASP A 51 16.88 7.43 21.53
N CYS A 52 17.88 6.60 21.85
CA CYS A 52 17.69 5.30 22.52
C CYS A 52 18.28 5.28 23.94
N GLY A 53 18.65 6.45 24.48
CA GLY A 53 19.24 6.62 25.80
C GLY A 53 20.74 6.37 25.89
N ALA A 54 21.40 6.00 24.78
CA ALA A 54 22.85 5.78 24.75
C ALA A 54 23.61 7.11 24.76
N ARG A 55 24.65 7.19 25.59
CA ARG A 55 25.43 8.42 25.84
C ARG A 55 26.61 8.61 24.91
N ASN A 56 27.04 7.54 24.26
CA ASN A 56 28.21 7.52 23.41
C ASN A 56 28.11 6.37 22.39
N LYS A 57 29.03 6.39 21.42
CA LYS A 57 29.10 5.39 20.35
C LYS A 57 29.22 3.95 20.87
N LYS A 58 29.98 3.73 21.94
CA LYS A 58 30.19 2.39 22.50
C LYS A 58 28.87 1.81 23.02
N GLU A 59 28.05 2.61 23.71
CA GLU A 59 26.73 2.16 24.19
C GLU A 59 25.77 1.86 23.02
N ILE A 60 25.81 2.63 21.93
CA ILE A 60 25.06 2.32 20.70
C ILE A 60 25.47 0.96 20.12
N GLU A 61 26.77 0.71 20.02
CA GLU A 61 27.33 -0.56 19.53
C GLU A 61 27.02 -1.73 20.47
N ASP A 62 27.03 -1.50 21.78
CA ASP A 62 26.69 -2.48 22.80
C ASP A 62 25.21 -2.90 22.72
N LEU A 63 24.32 -1.99 22.30
CA LEU A 63 22.92 -2.29 21.95
C LEU A 63 22.76 -3.02 20.60
N GLY A 64 23.85 -3.16 19.83
CA GLY A 64 23.86 -3.83 18.53
C GLY A 64 23.35 -2.96 17.38
N VAL A 65 23.23 -1.64 17.60
CA VAL A 65 22.86 -0.68 16.56
C VAL A 65 24.09 -0.33 15.72
N LYS A 66 23.91 -0.31 14.39
CA LYS A 66 24.94 0.06 13.42
C LYS A 66 24.37 0.91 12.29
N VAL A 67 25.25 1.54 11.50
CA VAL A 67 24.86 2.14 10.20
C VAL A 67 24.15 1.08 9.35
N GLY A 68 22.99 1.45 8.80
CA GLY A 68 22.11 0.56 8.07
C GLY A 68 21.14 -0.29 8.92
N SER A 69 21.06 -0.06 10.25
CA SER A 69 19.99 -0.65 11.06
C SER A 69 18.65 -0.04 10.65
N VAL A 70 17.69 -0.89 10.32
CA VAL A 70 16.34 -0.45 9.92
C VAL A 70 15.56 -0.01 11.15
N VAL A 71 14.66 0.94 10.97
CA VAL A 71 13.81 1.49 12.02
C VAL A 71 12.35 1.33 11.62
N THR A 72 11.51 0.97 12.58
CA THR A 72 10.06 0.92 12.40
C THR A 72 9.38 1.69 13.51
N TYR A 73 8.34 2.47 13.19
CA TYR A 73 7.48 3.04 14.21
C TYR A 73 6.87 1.94 15.09
N ARG A 74 6.81 2.24 16.39
CA ARG A 74 6.19 1.38 17.40
C ARG A 74 4.74 1.81 17.57
N ASP A 75 3.95 1.46 16.57
CA ASP A 75 2.51 1.67 16.52
C ASP A 75 1.78 0.34 16.23
N GLY A 76 0.49 0.27 16.58
CA GLY A 76 -0.30 -0.95 16.66
C GLY A 76 -1.45 -1.00 15.65
N PHE A 77 -2.44 -1.83 15.97
CA PHE A 77 -3.73 -1.91 15.29
C PHE A 77 -4.80 -1.58 16.31
N ASP A 78 -5.82 -0.84 15.92
CA ASP A 78 -7.01 -0.58 16.74
C ASP A 78 -8.26 -0.43 15.87
N GLU A 79 -9.41 -0.55 16.51
CA GLU A 79 -10.72 -0.37 15.88
C GLU A 79 -11.34 0.94 16.34
N LEU A 80 -11.86 1.70 15.39
CA LEU A 80 -12.64 2.91 15.63
C LEU A 80 -14.12 2.64 15.38
N ALA A 81 -14.95 3.61 15.77
CA ALA A 81 -16.38 3.56 15.50
C ALA A 81 -16.66 3.42 14.01
N TYR A 82 -17.81 2.80 13.69
CA TYR A 82 -18.29 2.62 12.32
C TYR A 82 -17.33 1.83 11.43
N ASP A 83 -16.82 0.70 11.94
CA ASP A 83 -16.04 -0.29 11.19
C ASP A 83 -14.75 0.23 10.55
N TYR A 84 -14.18 1.29 11.13
CA TYR A 84 -12.86 1.79 10.74
C TYR A 84 -11.76 1.08 11.50
N TYR A 85 -10.70 0.72 10.80
CA TYR A 85 -9.46 0.21 11.36
C TYR A 85 -8.37 1.25 11.25
N ILE A 86 -7.58 1.39 12.30
CA ILE A 86 -6.38 2.20 12.29
C ILE A 86 -5.16 1.34 12.55
N GLY A 87 -4.06 1.73 11.94
CA GLY A 87 -2.78 1.12 12.22
C GLY A 87 -1.70 1.54 11.27
N ARG A 88 -0.52 0.97 11.49
CA ARG A 88 0.67 1.33 10.74
C ARG A 88 0.86 0.47 9.50
N ALA A 89 1.25 1.15 8.42
CA ALA A 89 1.69 0.53 7.17
C ALA A 89 0.61 -0.38 6.57
N PHE A 90 -0.63 0.09 6.58
CA PHE A 90 -1.66 -0.49 5.74
C PHE A 90 -1.24 -0.39 4.28
N ASP A 91 -0.65 0.73 3.86
CA ASP A 91 0.12 0.82 2.62
C ASP A 91 1.44 0.02 2.71
N ASN A 92 1.63 -1.08 1.97
CA ASN A 92 0.63 -1.91 1.31
C ASN A 92 0.53 -3.31 1.96
N ARG A 93 0.68 -3.39 3.30
CA ARG A 93 0.46 -4.66 4.01
C ARG A 93 -0.97 -5.15 3.88
N ILE A 94 -1.94 -4.24 3.71
CA ILE A 94 -3.32 -4.63 3.48
C ILE A 94 -3.47 -5.39 2.16
N GLY A 95 -2.82 -4.94 1.08
CA GLY A 95 -2.77 -5.69 -0.19
C GLY A 95 -2.23 -7.10 0.00
N GLY A 96 -1.12 -7.22 0.74
CA GLY A 96 -0.53 -8.51 1.11
C GLY A 96 -1.48 -9.43 1.89
N PHE A 97 -2.27 -8.87 2.82
CA PHE A 97 -3.31 -9.60 3.53
C PHE A 97 -4.44 -10.05 2.58
N MET A 98 -4.93 -9.14 1.73
CA MET A 98 -6.06 -9.42 0.85
C MET A 98 -5.74 -10.52 -0.18
N ILE A 99 -4.55 -10.51 -0.79
CA ILE A 99 -4.15 -11.58 -1.72
C ILE A 99 -3.96 -12.94 -1.01
N ALA A 100 -3.52 -12.92 0.25
CA ALA A 100 -3.40 -14.13 1.05
C ALA A 100 -4.78 -14.69 1.40
N GLU A 101 -5.76 -13.83 1.69
CA GLU A 101 -7.15 -14.23 1.92
C GLU A 101 -7.79 -14.82 0.66
N VAL A 102 -7.55 -14.25 -0.52
CA VAL A 102 -8.00 -14.86 -1.80
C VAL A 102 -7.43 -16.28 -1.96
N ALA A 103 -6.13 -16.46 -1.69
CA ALA A 103 -5.51 -17.78 -1.74
C ALA A 103 -6.10 -18.76 -0.72
N ARG A 104 -6.40 -18.28 0.49
CA ARG A 104 -7.05 -19.05 1.56
C ARG A 104 -8.45 -19.51 1.13
N LEU A 105 -9.27 -18.60 0.60
CA LEU A 105 -10.63 -18.89 0.12
C LEU A 105 -10.63 -19.91 -1.02
N LEU A 106 -9.75 -19.74 -2.01
CA LEU A 106 -9.60 -20.70 -3.12
C LEU A 106 -9.32 -22.13 -2.61
N LYS A 107 -8.46 -22.24 -1.58
CA LYS A 107 -8.10 -23.52 -0.97
C LYS A 107 -9.24 -24.12 -0.15
N GLU A 108 -9.87 -23.32 0.71
CA GLU A 108 -10.96 -23.79 1.58
C GLU A 108 -12.18 -24.24 0.78
N GLU A 109 -12.53 -23.50 -0.27
CA GLU A 109 -13.62 -23.86 -1.17
C GLU A 109 -13.22 -24.90 -2.23
N LYS A 110 -11.99 -25.40 -2.19
CA LYS A 110 -11.44 -26.45 -3.08
C LYS A 110 -11.59 -26.10 -4.56
N LYS A 111 -11.44 -24.82 -4.90
CA LYS A 111 -11.53 -24.34 -6.27
C LYS A 111 -10.31 -24.78 -7.07
N LYS A 112 -10.54 -25.23 -8.30
CA LYS A 112 -9.48 -25.56 -9.25
C LYS A 112 -9.48 -24.52 -10.36
N LEU A 113 -8.34 -23.87 -10.57
CA LEU A 113 -8.16 -22.88 -11.62
C LEU A 113 -7.64 -23.57 -12.89
N PRO A 114 -8.10 -23.17 -14.07
CA PRO A 114 -7.61 -23.69 -15.36
C PRO A 114 -6.23 -23.11 -15.77
N PHE A 115 -5.53 -22.45 -14.85
CA PHE A 115 -4.24 -21.80 -15.06
C PHE A 115 -3.39 -21.84 -13.78
N GLY A 116 -2.10 -21.56 -13.90
CA GLY A 116 -1.21 -21.36 -12.75
C GLY A 116 -1.46 -19.99 -12.12
N LEU A 117 -1.74 -19.95 -10.81
CA LEU A 117 -1.85 -18.72 -10.04
C LEU A 117 -0.57 -18.47 -9.25
N TYR A 118 0.02 -17.30 -9.43
CA TYR A 118 1.13 -16.81 -8.62
C TYR A 118 0.62 -15.71 -7.69
N VAL A 119 0.76 -15.92 -6.38
CA VAL A 119 0.41 -14.92 -5.36
C VAL A 119 1.70 -14.27 -4.90
N VAL A 120 1.86 -12.98 -5.18
CA VAL A 120 3.12 -12.26 -5.00
C VAL A 120 2.93 -11.10 -4.04
N ASN A 121 3.72 -11.08 -2.97
CA ASN A 121 3.90 -9.91 -2.12
C ASN A 121 5.28 -9.30 -2.46
N ALA A 122 5.27 -8.22 -3.24
CA ALA A 122 6.50 -7.58 -3.70
C ALA A 122 7.13 -6.70 -2.60
N VAL A 123 8.43 -6.44 -2.75
CA VAL A 123 9.18 -5.54 -1.87
C VAL A 123 9.64 -4.32 -2.66
N GLN A 124 9.98 -3.24 -1.96
CA GLN A 124 10.62 -2.07 -2.58
C GLN A 124 9.74 -1.33 -3.61
N GLU A 125 8.42 -1.40 -3.48
CA GLU A 125 7.46 -0.53 -4.18
C GLU A 125 7.85 0.94 -3.95
N GLU A 126 7.90 1.32 -2.67
CA GLU A 126 8.11 2.67 -2.14
C GLU A 126 9.45 3.36 -2.50
N ILE A 127 10.35 2.62 -3.14
CA ILE A 127 11.66 3.12 -3.58
C ILE A 127 11.88 2.91 -5.09
N GLY A 128 10.81 2.62 -5.82
CA GLY A 128 10.79 2.51 -7.28
C GLY A 128 10.46 1.13 -7.83
N LEU A 129 9.49 0.43 -7.22
CA LEU A 129 8.85 -0.78 -7.78
C LEU A 129 9.79 -1.98 -8.01
N ARG A 130 10.95 -2.03 -7.35
CA ARG A 130 12.05 -2.95 -7.73
C ARG A 130 11.69 -4.42 -7.58
N GLY A 131 10.93 -4.78 -6.55
CA GLY A 131 10.46 -6.16 -6.39
C GLY A 131 9.50 -6.57 -7.50
N ALA A 132 8.59 -5.69 -7.91
CA ALA A 132 7.65 -5.93 -8.99
C ALA A 132 8.36 -6.03 -10.35
N GLU A 133 9.33 -5.15 -10.63
CA GLU A 133 10.16 -5.24 -11.84
C GLU A 133 10.86 -6.61 -11.95
N MET A 134 11.45 -7.08 -10.84
CA MET A 134 12.14 -8.38 -10.79
C MET A 134 11.19 -9.55 -11.03
N ILE A 135 10.02 -9.54 -10.37
CA ILE A 135 9.09 -10.67 -10.42
C ILE A 135 8.34 -10.72 -11.75
N ALA A 136 7.97 -9.58 -12.33
CA ALA A 136 7.33 -9.50 -13.64
C ALA A 136 8.22 -10.09 -14.75
N ARG A 137 9.53 -9.82 -14.70
CA ARG A 137 10.52 -10.39 -15.64
C ARG A 137 10.77 -11.89 -15.43
N ARG A 138 10.62 -12.36 -14.20
CA ARG A 138 10.84 -13.78 -13.85
C ARG A 138 9.63 -14.65 -14.18
N ILE A 139 8.44 -14.24 -13.77
CA ILE A 139 7.20 -15.01 -13.93
C ILE A 139 6.69 -14.92 -15.37
N LYS A 140 6.82 -13.75 -16.01
CA LYS A 140 6.25 -13.46 -17.33
C LYS A 140 4.76 -13.85 -17.43
N PRO A 141 3.90 -13.29 -16.57
CA PRO A 141 2.50 -13.69 -16.50
C PRO A 141 1.72 -13.24 -17.75
N ASN A 142 0.65 -13.98 -18.08
CA ASN A 142 -0.27 -13.60 -19.16
C ASN A 142 -1.26 -12.50 -18.75
N VAL A 143 -1.56 -12.41 -17.45
CA VAL A 143 -2.46 -11.44 -16.84
C VAL A 143 -1.92 -11.10 -15.46
N ALA A 144 -1.96 -9.81 -15.08
CA ALA A 144 -1.63 -9.35 -13.74
C ALA A 144 -2.83 -8.63 -13.12
N ILE A 145 -3.25 -9.08 -11.93
CA ILE A 145 -4.22 -8.39 -11.08
C ILE A 145 -3.42 -7.84 -9.90
N ILE A 146 -3.33 -6.52 -9.80
CA ILE A 146 -2.57 -5.82 -8.78
C ILE A 146 -3.55 -5.20 -7.80
N THR A 147 -3.21 -5.23 -6.51
CA THR A 147 -3.94 -4.50 -5.48
C THR A 147 -3.00 -3.59 -4.73
N ASP A 148 -3.48 -2.37 -4.50
CA ASP A 148 -2.76 -1.34 -3.77
C ASP A 148 -3.73 -0.40 -3.07
N VAL A 149 -3.26 0.47 -2.21
CA VAL A 149 -4.10 1.49 -1.60
C VAL A 149 -4.34 2.65 -2.59
N THR A 150 -5.38 3.44 -2.33
CA THR A 150 -5.60 4.72 -2.98
C THR A 150 -6.12 5.74 -1.97
N HIS A 151 -6.31 6.99 -2.36
CA HIS A 151 -6.68 8.05 -1.43
C HIS A 151 -8.19 8.10 -1.19
N ASP A 152 -8.62 8.12 0.07
CA ASP A 152 -9.93 8.64 0.43
C ASP A 152 -9.91 10.18 0.35
N THR A 153 -10.53 10.72 -0.69
CA THR A 153 -10.56 12.14 -1.02
C THR A 153 -11.62 12.93 -0.24
N ASN A 154 -12.37 12.30 0.68
CA ASN A 154 -13.12 13.01 1.72
C ASN A 154 -12.25 13.42 2.92
N THR A 155 -10.99 13.00 2.96
CA THR A 155 -10.05 13.53 3.96
C THR A 155 -9.98 15.05 3.84
N PRO A 156 -10.11 15.81 4.95
CA PRO A 156 -10.00 17.26 4.92
C PRO A 156 -8.72 17.71 4.20
N MET A 157 -8.82 18.81 3.44
CA MET A 157 -7.73 19.41 2.66
C MET A 157 -7.32 18.67 1.38
N ILE A 158 -7.94 17.53 1.02
CA ILE A 158 -7.78 16.92 -0.30
C ILE A 158 -8.74 17.57 -1.30
N ASN A 159 -8.23 17.92 -2.49
CA ASN A 159 -9.04 18.51 -3.55
C ASN A 159 -9.56 17.43 -4.51
N LYS A 160 -10.85 17.10 -4.40
CA LYS A 160 -11.52 16.11 -5.26
C LYS A 160 -11.51 16.44 -6.75
N MET A 161 -11.43 17.72 -7.12
CA MET A 161 -11.34 18.11 -8.54
C MET A 161 -10.01 17.68 -9.16
N ILE A 162 -8.98 17.49 -8.34
CA ILE A 162 -7.64 17.09 -8.77
C ILE A 162 -7.49 15.57 -8.62
N GLU A 163 -7.88 15.02 -7.46
CA GLU A 163 -7.61 13.62 -7.10
C GLU A 163 -8.74 12.65 -7.45
N GLY A 164 -9.92 13.16 -7.83
CA GLY A 164 -11.14 12.37 -8.02
C GLY A 164 -11.96 12.20 -6.75
N ASP A 165 -13.11 11.51 -6.86
CA ASP A 165 -14.00 11.23 -5.72
C ASP A 165 -13.95 9.73 -5.40
N THR A 166 -13.19 9.38 -4.38
CA THR A 166 -13.06 8.01 -3.87
C THR A 166 -13.06 8.08 -2.36
N SER A 167 -13.76 7.16 -1.70
CA SER A 167 -14.00 7.25 -0.26
C SER A 167 -14.09 5.90 0.42
N CYS A 168 -13.63 5.86 1.67
CA CYS A 168 -13.78 4.69 2.52
C CYS A 168 -15.27 4.35 2.73
N GLY A 169 -15.57 3.05 2.80
CA GLY A 169 -16.90 2.48 3.00
C GLY A 169 -17.76 2.37 1.74
N LYS A 170 -17.22 2.73 0.57
CA LYS A 170 -17.92 2.65 -0.73
C LYS A 170 -17.39 1.57 -1.67
N GLY A 171 -16.54 0.67 -1.17
CA GLY A 171 -15.97 -0.45 -1.93
C GLY A 171 -14.63 -0.14 -2.62
N PRO A 172 -14.01 -1.15 -3.24
CA PRO A 172 -12.76 -1.00 -3.98
C PRO A 172 -12.85 0.06 -5.08
N SER A 173 -11.71 0.66 -5.40
CA SER A 173 -11.54 1.66 -6.45
C SER A 173 -10.81 1.06 -7.65
N LEU A 174 -11.49 0.98 -8.78
CA LEU A 174 -10.93 0.51 -10.04
C LEU A 174 -10.30 1.69 -10.80
N SER A 175 -9.08 1.49 -11.27
CA SER A 175 -8.30 2.56 -11.90
C SER A 175 -8.39 2.52 -13.41
N TYR A 176 -8.73 3.65 -14.03
CA TYR A 176 -8.49 3.93 -15.45
C TYR A 176 -7.15 4.65 -15.60
N GLY A 177 -6.24 4.14 -16.42
CA GLY A 177 -4.96 4.80 -16.63
C GLY A 177 -4.07 4.12 -17.66
N PRO A 178 -2.94 4.75 -18.03
CA PRO A 178 -2.07 4.26 -19.10
C PRO A 178 -1.49 2.85 -18.90
N ALA A 179 -1.33 2.42 -17.65
CA ALA A 179 -0.83 1.08 -17.30
C ALA A 179 -1.96 0.05 -17.08
N VAL A 180 -3.22 0.47 -17.18
CA VAL A 180 -4.37 -0.42 -16.97
C VAL A 180 -4.95 -0.87 -18.30
N HIS A 181 -5.14 -2.16 -18.46
CA HIS A 181 -5.64 -2.76 -19.69
C HIS A 181 -7.17 -2.69 -19.75
N ASN A 182 -7.73 -1.86 -20.63
CA ASN A 182 -9.17 -1.59 -20.72
C ASN A 182 -10.06 -2.84 -20.80
N LYS A 183 -9.72 -3.86 -21.61
CA LYS A 183 -10.54 -5.10 -21.67
C LYS A 183 -10.50 -5.91 -20.37
N LEU A 184 -9.39 -5.85 -19.64
CA LEU A 184 -9.26 -6.55 -18.36
C LEU A 184 -9.97 -5.78 -17.26
N LEU A 185 -9.90 -4.45 -17.30
CA LEU A 185 -10.68 -3.57 -16.43
C LEU A 185 -12.19 -3.80 -16.63
N GLN A 186 -12.68 -3.78 -17.86
CA GLN A 186 -14.09 -4.08 -18.17
C GLN A 186 -14.48 -5.47 -17.66
N PHE A 187 -13.63 -6.47 -17.82
CA PHE A 187 -13.87 -7.81 -17.28
C PHE A 187 -14.03 -7.81 -15.75
N VAL A 188 -13.23 -7.03 -15.02
CA VAL A 188 -13.35 -6.86 -13.56
C VAL A 188 -14.64 -6.11 -13.20
N GLU A 189 -15.00 -5.07 -13.95
CA GLU A 189 -16.27 -4.33 -13.76
C GLU A 189 -17.49 -5.25 -13.96
N ASP A 190 -17.49 -6.07 -15.01
CA ASP A 190 -18.56 -7.03 -15.30
C ASP A 190 -18.68 -8.08 -14.17
N VAL A 191 -17.54 -8.53 -13.63
CA VAL A 191 -17.51 -9.42 -12.46
C VAL A 191 -18.09 -8.73 -11.23
N ALA A 192 -17.73 -7.47 -10.98
CA ALA A 192 -18.26 -6.71 -9.85
C ALA A 192 -19.78 -6.53 -9.96
N GLU A 193 -20.28 -6.17 -11.14
CA GLU A 193 -21.72 -6.03 -11.41
C GLU A 193 -22.46 -7.35 -11.16
N LYS A 194 -21.97 -8.45 -11.75
CA LYS A 194 -22.59 -9.78 -11.60
C LYS A 194 -22.57 -10.28 -10.16
N ALA A 195 -21.54 -9.96 -9.40
CA ALA A 195 -21.41 -10.35 -7.99
C ALA A 195 -22.05 -9.34 -7.03
N GLU A 196 -22.67 -8.26 -7.53
CA GLU A 196 -23.25 -7.19 -6.73
C GLU A 196 -22.24 -6.58 -5.73
N ILE A 197 -21.01 -6.39 -6.17
CA ILE A 197 -19.93 -5.78 -5.38
C ILE A 197 -19.86 -4.28 -5.74
N PRO A 198 -20.04 -3.37 -4.77
CA PRO A 198 -19.91 -1.94 -5.04
C PRO A 198 -18.47 -1.61 -5.39
N VAL A 199 -18.27 -0.83 -6.46
CA VAL A 199 -16.96 -0.33 -6.88
C VAL A 199 -17.02 1.17 -7.12
N GLN A 200 -15.89 1.82 -6.92
CA GLN A 200 -15.65 3.22 -7.27
C GLN A 200 -14.71 3.27 -8.48
N LEU A 201 -14.77 4.35 -9.26
CA LEU A 201 -13.86 4.56 -10.37
C LEU A 201 -12.92 5.72 -10.07
N ARG A 202 -11.65 5.54 -10.38
CA ARG A 202 -10.64 6.61 -10.36
C ARG A 202 -9.87 6.67 -11.67
N THR A 203 -9.36 7.83 -12.00
CA THR A 203 -8.48 8.02 -13.16
C THR A 203 -7.07 8.37 -12.68
N VAL A 204 -6.06 7.90 -13.41
CA VAL A 204 -4.67 8.33 -13.25
C VAL A 204 -4.14 8.80 -14.60
N SER A 205 -3.54 9.98 -14.62
CA SER A 205 -3.21 10.68 -15.87
C SER A 205 -1.90 10.23 -16.52
N ARG A 206 -0.96 9.69 -15.72
CA ARG A 206 0.40 9.37 -16.19
C ARG A 206 0.86 7.97 -15.79
N SER A 207 0.84 7.69 -14.49
CA SER A 207 1.29 6.43 -13.91
C SER A 207 0.38 6.08 -12.75
N THR A 208 0.24 4.80 -12.44
CA THR A 208 -0.45 4.40 -11.21
C THR A 208 0.39 4.73 -9.98
N GLY A 209 1.72 4.75 -10.12
CA GLY A 209 2.65 4.82 -9.01
C GLY A 209 2.71 3.52 -8.20
N THR A 210 2.24 2.41 -8.76
CA THR A 210 2.11 1.11 -8.09
C THR A 210 2.82 0.03 -8.90
N ASP A 211 2.89 -1.17 -8.34
CA ASP A 211 3.38 -2.36 -9.04
C ASP A 211 2.72 -2.61 -10.41
N THR A 212 1.49 -2.10 -10.63
CA THR A 212 0.80 -2.13 -11.93
C THR A 212 1.67 -1.60 -13.06
N ASP A 213 2.40 -0.51 -12.83
CA ASP A 213 3.26 0.10 -13.85
C ASP A 213 4.40 -0.86 -14.23
N SER A 214 4.96 -1.59 -13.25
CA SER A 214 6.03 -2.57 -13.50
C SER A 214 5.54 -3.77 -14.29
N PHE A 215 4.33 -4.27 -14.00
CA PHE A 215 3.78 -5.40 -14.73
C PHE A 215 3.34 -5.00 -16.14
N ALA A 216 2.61 -3.88 -16.27
CA ALA A 216 2.04 -3.44 -17.55
C ALA A 216 3.10 -3.28 -18.65
N TYR A 217 4.24 -2.69 -18.30
CA TYR A 217 5.33 -2.40 -19.23
C TYR A 217 6.47 -3.44 -19.21
N ALA A 218 6.32 -4.54 -18.47
CA ALA A 218 7.31 -5.61 -18.47
C ALA A 218 7.18 -6.53 -19.69
N ASN A 219 8.31 -7.13 -20.08
CA ASN A 219 8.40 -8.10 -21.18
C ASN A 219 7.83 -7.51 -22.49
N ASP A 220 6.94 -8.25 -23.16
CA ASP A 220 6.26 -7.81 -24.39
C ASP A 220 4.94 -7.04 -24.10
N GLY A 221 4.78 -6.59 -22.86
CA GLY A 221 3.53 -6.04 -22.32
C GLY A 221 2.71 -7.12 -21.59
N CYS A 222 2.16 -6.78 -20.43
CA CYS A 222 1.29 -7.66 -19.67
C CYS A 222 -0.07 -6.97 -19.43
N PRO A 223 -1.19 -7.55 -19.90
CA PRO A 223 -2.51 -7.09 -19.50
C PRO A 223 -2.62 -7.02 -17.97
N SER A 224 -2.70 -5.80 -17.46
CA SER A 224 -2.62 -5.51 -16.03
C SER A 224 -3.85 -4.70 -15.60
N VAL A 225 -4.36 -4.96 -14.40
CA VAL A 225 -5.46 -4.20 -13.79
C VAL A 225 -5.13 -3.87 -12.34
N LEU A 226 -5.53 -2.68 -11.90
CA LEU A 226 -5.35 -2.21 -10.53
C LEU A 226 -6.70 -2.15 -9.81
N ILE A 227 -6.84 -2.96 -8.77
CA ILE A 227 -7.98 -2.97 -7.85
C ILE A 227 -7.51 -2.38 -6.52
N SER A 228 -7.79 -1.09 -6.32
CA SER A 228 -7.31 -0.38 -5.14
C SER A 228 -8.31 -0.40 -3.98
N ILE A 229 -7.82 -0.17 -2.77
CA ILE A 229 -8.65 0.09 -1.58
C ILE A 229 -8.48 1.55 -1.10
N PRO A 230 -9.56 2.31 -0.86
CA PRO A 230 -9.46 3.65 -0.30
C PRO A 230 -8.82 3.64 1.10
N LEU A 231 -7.84 4.52 1.32
CA LEU A 231 -7.07 4.67 2.55
C LEU A 231 -7.00 6.15 2.94
N ARG A 232 -7.16 6.43 4.23
CA ARG A 232 -6.88 7.75 4.81
C ARG A 232 -5.49 7.80 5.41
N TYR A 233 -4.90 8.98 5.33
CA TYR A 233 -3.61 9.31 5.95
C TYR A 233 -2.44 8.43 5.44
N MET A 234 -2.49 8.08 4.15
CA MET A 234 -1.42 7.34 3.46
C MET A 234 -0.05 7.96 3.74
N HIS A 235 0.94 7.11 4.05
CA HIS A 235 2.34 7.47 4.38
C HIS A 235 2.54 8.26 5.68
N THR A 236 1.48 8.44 6.46
CA THR A 236 1.61 8.85 7.86
C THR A 236 1.90 7.64 8.76
N THR A 237 2.14 7.86 10.04
CA THR A 237 2.47 6.77 10.98
C THR A 237 1.27 5.87 11.25
N VAL A 238 0.06 6.45 11.27
CA VAL A 238 -1.21 5.76 11.55
C VAL A 238 -2.16 6.05 10.40
N GLU A 239 -2.44 5.03 9.61
CA GLU A 239 -3.31 5.07 8.46
C GLU A 239 -4.67 4.46 8.83
N MET A 240 -5.69 4.70 8.02
CA MET A 240 -7.06 4.30 8.35
C MET A 240 -7.82 3.75 7.15
N LEU A 241 -8.43 2.58 7.35
CA LEU A 241 -9.21 1.82 6.36
C LEU A 241 -10.61 1.54 6.88
N HIS A 242 -11.53 1.24 5.98
CA HIS A 242 -12.86 0.73 6.34
C HIS A 242 -12.94 -0.78 6.10
N ARG A 243 -13.51 -1.51 7.07
CA ARG A 243 -13.62 -2.97 7.04
C ARG A 243 -14.30 -3.51 5.78
N SER A 244 -15.43 -2.91 5.38
CA SER A 244 -16.19 -3.39 4.22
C SER A 244 -15.42 -3.25 2.90
N ASP A 245 -14.50 -2.29 2.79
CA ASP A 245 -13.70 -2.13 1.58
C ASP A 245 -12.67 -3.26 1.47
N ILE A 246 -12.09 -3.69 2.59
CA ILE A 246 -11.19 -4.86 2.64
C ILE A 246 -11.94 -6.11 2.18
N GLU A 247 -13.13 -6.35 2.77
CA GLU A 247 -13.95 -7.52 2.47
C GLU A 247 -14.39 -7.55 1.00
N ASN A 248 -14.87 -6.42 0.47
CA ASN A 248 -15.29 -6.31 -0.93
C ASN A 248 -14.11 -6.41 -1.92
N THR A 249 -12.93 -5.91 -1.56
CA THR A 249 -11.73 -6.03 -2.40
C THR A 249 -11.28 -7.48 -2.51
N ILE A 250 -11.26 -8.22 -1.39
CA ILE A 250 -10.98 -9.67 -1.38
C ILE A 250 -11.99 -10.41 -2.24
N ARG A 251 -13.29 -10.12 -2.04
CA ARG A 251 -14.37 -10.76 -2.79
C ARG A 251 -14.27 -10.48 -4.29
N LEU A 252 -13.98 -9.24 -4.68
CA LEU A 252 -13.82 -8.87 -6.09
C LEU A 252 -12.65 -9.61 -6.74
N MET A 253 -11.48 -9.64 -6.08
CA MET A 253 -10.32 -10.39 -6.58
C MET A 253 -10.61 -11.89 -6.67
N TYR A 254 -11.27 -12.46 -5.67
CA TYR A 254 -11.65 -13.86 -5.63
C TYR A 254 -12.57 -14.24 -6.81
N GLU A 255 -13.67 -13.51 -7.00
CA GLU A 255 -14.62 -13.74 -8.10
C GLU A 255 -13.97 -13.49 -9.48
N THR A 256 -13.08 -12.50 -9.57
CA THR A 256 -12.33 -12.22 -10.80
C THR A 256 -11.46 -13.42 -11.18
N VAL A 257 -10.70 -13.96 -10.23
CA VAL A 257 -9.82 -15.11 -10.46
C VAL A 257 -10.62 -16.37 -10.80
N LEU A 258 -11.80 -16.57 -10.21
CA LEU A 258 -12.68 -17.70 -10.54
C LEU A 258 -13.29 -17.59 -11.94
N THR A 259 -13.62 -16.37 -12.36
CA THR A 259 -14.27 -16.12 -13.66
C THR A 259 -13.27 -16.15 -14.81
N LEU A 260 -12.00 -15.82 -14.54
CA LEU A 260 -10.95 -15.80 -15.56
C LEU A 260 -10.73 -17.20 -16.16
N THR A 261 -10.47 -17.27 -17.46
CA THR A 261 -10.14 -18.53 -18.14
C THR A 261 -9.04 -18.31 -19.19
N PRO A 262 -8.35 -19.38 -19.65
CA PRO A 262 -7.45 -19.28 -20.80
C PRO A 262 -8.13 -18.82 -22.10
N LYS A 263 -9.46 -18.79 -22.15
CA LYS A 263 -10.25 -18.31 -23.30
C LYS A 263 -10.66 -16.84 -23.18
N THR A 264 -10.36 -16.17 -22.06
CA THR A 264 -10.68 -14.75 -21.89
C THR A 264 -9.92 -13.92 -22.93
N ASN A 265 -10.65 -13.30 -23.86
CA ASN A 265 -10.06 -12.56 -24.97
C ASN A 265 -9.70 -11.13 -24.57
N LEU A 266 -8.40 -10.87 -24.41
CA LEU A 266 -7.85 -9.54 -24.12
C LEU A 266 -7.23 -8.87 -25.37
N SER A 267 -7.28 -9.49 -26.54
CA SER A 267 -6.76 -8.88 -27.79
C SER A 267 -7.60 -7.69 -28.21
N TYR A 268 -7.01 -6.53 -28.49
CA TYR A 268 -7.70 -5.40 -29.14
C TYR A 268 -7.95 -5.62 -30.62
N PHE A 269 -7.24 -6.56 -31.24
CA PHE A 269 -7.39 -6.90 -32.63
C PHE A 269 -8.40 -8.04 -32.77
N SER A 270 -9.38 -7.84 -33.65
CA SER A 270 -10.36 -8.82 -34.08
C SER A 270 -9.76 -9.82 -35.06
#